data_AF-A0A8I1R501-F1
#
_entry.id   AF-A0A8I1R501-F1
#
_cell.length_a   1.000
_cell.length_b   1.000
_cell.length_c   1.000
_cell.angle_alpha   90.00
_cell.angle_beta   90.00
_cell.angle_gamma   90.00
#
_symmetry.space_group_name_H-M   'P 1'
#
loop_
_entity.id
_entity.type
_entity.pdbx_description
1 polymer ?
#
loop_
_entity_poly.entity_id
_entity_poly.type
_entity_poly.pdbx_seq_one_letter_code
_entity_poly.pdbx_strand_id
1 'polypeptide(L)'
;MLSGLGTAAPPREKRRILEEFVAATGYHEKSAIRVLNRAPASRSRTRQRPLLYDEATRGALIVLWEASDRVCGKRLKALLPFLLPALERNGHLKLDDQIRPKILSMSAATIDRLLRAPRNAGQAKKPRRAEPEPRRRIRMRTFADWDDPSPGSMEMDLVAHCGNVNRGSYVHSLVLTDIASGWTEAAPSVVREGALVVETLERIRSSLPFALRALDVDNGSAVVHAGYQAARWRQGDQALSPTADTL
;
A
#
# COMPACT_ATOMS: atom_id res chain seq x y z
N MET A 1 9.41 15.84 41.46
CA MET A 1 10.39 16.44 42.38
C MET A 1 11.30 15.35 42.92
N LEU A 2 12.50 15.22 42.35
CA LEU A 2 13.70 14.62 42.96
C LEU A 2 14.90 15.08 42.11
N SER A 3 15.06 16.41 42.09
CA SER A 3 16.21 17.12 41.55
C SER A 3 17.09 17.47 42.72
N GLY A 4 18.26 16.82 42.83
CA GLY A 4 19.28 17.19 43.81
C GLY A 4 19.79 16.01 44.63
N LEU A 5 20.76 15.28 44.07
CA LEU A 5 21.75 14.52 44.85
C LEU A 5 23.10 14.67 44.13
N GLY A 6 23.52 15.92 44.02
CA GLY A 6 24.85 16.32 43.58
C GLY A 6 25.58 16.97 44.74
N THR A 7 25.79 16.25 45.85
CA THR A 7 26.82 16.61 46.86
C THR A 7 27.03 15.46 47.87
N ALA A 8 28.20 14.82 47.74
CA ALA A 8 28.97 14.11 48.78
C ALA A 8 28.32 13.01 49.66
N ALA A 9 28.02 11.84 49.09
CA ALA A 9 28.07 10.60 49.88
C ALA A 9 29.52 10.33 50.38
N PRO A 10 29.73 9.90 51.65
CA PRO A 10 31.06 9.60 52.19
C PRO A 10 31.79 8.56 51.32
N PRO A 11 33.14 8.58 51.26
CA PRO A 11 33.92 7.72 50.35
C PRO A 11 33.58 6.23 50.45
N ARG A 12 33.13 5.77 51.63
CA ARG A 12 32.71 4.39 51.89
C ARG A 12 31.37 4.02 51.25
N GLU A 13 30.40 4.92 51.26
CA GLU A 13 29.08 4.66 50.65
C GLU A 13 29.16 4.64 49.13
N LYS A 14 29.96 5.53 48.53
CA LYS A 14 30.20 5.53 47.07
C LYS A 14 30.83 4.23 46.60
N ARG A 15 31.77 3.68 47.37
CA ARG A 15 32.41 2.40 47.08
C ARG A 15 31.43 1.24 47.18
N ARG A 16 30.58 1.22 48.21
CA ARG A 16 29.54 0.20 48.37
C ARG A 16 28.56 0.19 47.20
N ILE A 17 28.10 1.38 46.77
CA ILE A 17 27.21 1.52 45.61
C ILE A 17 27.89 1.02 44.33
N LEU A 18 29.18 1.29 44.16
CA LEU A 18 29.96 0.81 43.02
C LEU A 18 30.12 -0.72 43.03
N GLU A 19 30.43 -1.31 44.19
CA GLU A 19 30.57 -2.75 44.37
C GLU A 19 29.24 -3.49 44.09
N GLU A 20 28.12 -2.98 44.62
CA GLU A 20 26.79 -3.53 44.35
C GLU A 20 26.41 -3.41 42.86
N PHE A 21 26.73 -2.28 42.21
CA PHE A 21 26.49 -2.09 40.78
C PHE A 21 27.32 -3.04 39.91
N VAL A 22 28.61 -3.22 40.24
CA VAL A 22 29.50 -4.16 39.54
C VAL A 22 29.02 -5.59 39.72
N ALA A 23 28.65 -5.99 40.94
CA ALA A 23 28.13 -7.33 41.22
C ALA A 23 26.82 -7.63 40.49
N ALA A 24 25.91 -6.65 40.40
CA ALA A 24 24.61 -6.82 39.74
C ALA A 24 24.69 -6.80 38.20
N THR A 25 25.65 -6.06 37.62
CA THR A 25 25.71 -5.83 36.17
C THR A 25 26.85 -6.58 35.47
N GLY A 26 27.84 -7.06 36.22
CA GLY A 26 29.07 -7.67 35.68
C GLY A 26 30.03 -6.68 35.03
N TYR A 27 29.81 -5.37 35.19
CA TYR A 27 30.69 -4.36 34.61
C TYR A 27 32.05 -4.33 35.30
N HIS A 28 33.14 -4.16 34.53
CA HIS A 28 34.44 -3.86 35.12
C HIS A 28 34.39 -2.53 35.89
N GLU A 29 35.02 -2.44 37.05
CA GLU A 29 34.95 -1.29 37.97
C GLU A 29 35.20 0.07 37.29
N LYS A 30 36.28 0.20 36.50
CA LYS A 30 36.58 1.40 35.70
C LYS A 30 35.49 1.77 34.68
N SER A 31 34.74 0.79 34.18
CA SER A 31 33.62 1.01 33.26
C SER A 31 32.36 1.42 34.01
N ALA A 32 32.08 0.81 35.16
CA ALA A 32 30.98 1.20 36.04
C ALA A 32 31.12 2.65 36.52
N ILE A 33 32.31 3.08 36.96
CA ILE A 33 32.60 4.47 37.34
C ILE A 33 32.29 5.43 36.17
N ARG A 34 32.66 5.06 34.95
CA ARG A 34 32.45 5.89 33.76
C ARG A 34 30.97 6.04 33.40
N VAL A 35 30.18 4.98 33.58
CA VAL A 35 28.73 4.99 33.33
C VAL A 35 28.00 5.80 34.39
N LEU A 36 28.33 5.58 35.68
CA LEU A 36 27.70 6.28 36.81
C LEU A 36 28.03 7.78 36.84
N ASN A 37 29.20 8.17 36.36
CA ASN A 37 29.61 9.58 36.26
C ASN A 37 29.21 10.24 34.93
N ARG A 38 28.57 9.52 34.01
CA ARG A 38 28.10 10.12 32.76
C ARG A 38 26.85 10.95 33.04
N ALA A 39 26.96 12.28 32.94
CA ALA A 39 25.79 13.14 32.93
C ALA A 39 24.80 12.67 31.84
N PRO A 40 23.49 12.65 32.11
CA PRO A 40 22.51 12.24 31.10
C PRO A 40 22.72 13.12 29.88
N ALA A 41 23.10 12.51 28.76
CA ALA A 41 23.29 13.24 27.52
C ALA A 41 21.95 13.90 27.20
N SER A 42 21.88 15.24 27.26
CA SER A 42 20.75 15.95 26.72
C SER A 42 20.62 15.48 25.28
N ARG A 43 19.51 14.84 24.91
CA ARG A 43 19.25 14.49 23.51
C ARG A 43 19.45 15.78 22.73
N SER A 44 20.53 15.85 21.96
CA SER A 44 20.77 16.92 21.01
C SER A 44 19.47 17.10 20.24
N ARG A 45 18.77 18.21 20.47
CA ARG A 45 17.63 18.60 19.65
C ARG A 45 18.19 18.66 18.24
N THR A 46 17.78 17.72 17.40
CA THR A 46 18.16 17.65 16.00
C THR A 46 18.02 19.06 15.45
N ARG A 47 19.14 19.65 15.01
CA ARG A 47 19.22 21.01 14.47
C ARG A 47 18.05 21.20 13.51
N GLN A 48 17.04 21.98 13.92
CA GLN A 48 15.90 22.26 13.06
C GLN A 48 16.43 23.11 11.91
N ARG A 49 16.78 22.44 10.80
CA ARG A 49 17.03 23.14 9.54
C ARG A 49 15.84 24.05 9.28
N PRO A 50 16.05 25.29 8.78
CA PRO A 50 14.95 26.14 8.34
C PRO A 50 14.05 25.32 7.44
N LEU A 51 12.75 25.27 7.76
CA LEU A 51 11.76 24.61 6.93
C LEU A 51 11.74 25.32 5.57
N LEU A 52 12.46 24.77 4.58
CA LEU A 52 12.46 25.26 3.20
C LEU A 52 11.04 25.35 2.62
N TYR A 53 10.13 24.56 3.19
CA TYR A 53 8.71 24.53 2.89
C TYR A 53 7.94 24.92 4.16
N ASP A 54 7.37 26.11 4.13
CA ASP A 54 6.49 26.64 5.18
C ASP A 54 5.14 25.90 5.21
N GLU A 55 4.35 26.15 6.26
CA GLU A 55 3.01 25.56 6.40
C GLU A 55 2.08 25.94 5.25
N ALA A 56 2.26 27.11 4.63
CA ALA A 56 1.49 27.52 3.45
C ALA A 56 1.77 26.60 2.25
N THR A 57 3.04 26.32 1.98
CA THR A 57 3.45 25.38 0.93
C THR A 57 2.91 23.97 1.20
N ARG A 58 2.93 23.55 2.47
CA ARG A 58 2.39 22.25 2.88
C ARG A 58 0.87 22.18 2.71
N GLY A 59 0.14 23.23 3.08
CA GLY A 59 -1.31 23.32 2.90
C GLY A 59 -1.71 23.25 1.43
N ALA A 60 -1.04 24.02 0.57
CA ALA A 60 -1.24 23.97 -0.88
C ALA A 60 -0.97 22.57 -1.47
N LEU A 61 0.11 21.91 -1.02
CA LEU A 61 0.43 20.55 -1.45
C LEU A 61 -0.66 19.54 -1.04
N ILE A 62 -1.28 19.72 0.13
CA ILE A 62 -2.39 18.85 0.57
C ILE A 62 -3.60 19.02 -0.35
N VAL A 63 -3.98 20.25 -0.70
CA VAL A 63 -5.10 20.49 -1.64
C VAL A 63 -4.85 19.83 -3.00
N LEU A 64 -3.63 19.98 -3.55
CA LEU A 64 -3.21 19.34 -4.80
C LEU A 64 -3.25 17.80 -4.69
N TRP A 65 -2.84 17.26 -3.54
CA TRP A 65 -2.88 15.82 -3.28
C TRP A 65 -4.30 15.28 -3.15
N GLU A 66 -5.21 16.02 -2.52
CA GLU A 66 -6.62 15.62 -2.42
C GLU A 66 -7.34 15.72 -3.76
N ALA A 67 -7.10 16.78 -4.54
CA ALA A 67 -7.65 16.94 -5.88
C ALA A 67 -7.17 15.88 -6.88
N SER A 68 -6.05 15.21 -6.59
CA SER A 68 -5.49 14.11 -7.39
C SER A 68 -5.83 12.73 -6.84
N ASP A 69 -6.90 12.63 -6.05
CA ASP A 69 -7.34 11.38 -5.43
C ASP A 69 -6.24 10.67 -4.63
N ARG A 70 -5.42 11.47 -3.95
CA ARG A 70 -4.41 11.02 -3.00
C ARG A 70 -3.33 10.10 -3.60
N VAL A 71 -3.00 10.27 -4.87
CA VAL A 71 -1.93 9.51 -5.56
C VAL A 71 -0.58 9.59 -4.84
N CYS A 72 0.30 8.61 -5.07
CA CYS A 72 1.65 8.58 -4.48
C CYS A 72 2.53 9.74 -5.00
N GLY A 73 3.54 10.14 -4.22
CA GLY A 73 4.38 11.29 -4.53
C GLY A 73 5.06 11.24 -5.91
N LYS A 74 5.37 10.04 -6.42
CA LYS A 74 5.91 9.87 -7.79
C LYS A 74 4.91 10.31 -8.86
N ARG A 75 3.66 9.83 -8.78
CA ARG A 75 2.58 10.19 -9.71
C ARG A 75 2.15 11.64 -9.51
N LEU A 76 2.04 12.09 -8.26
CA LEU A 76 1.72 13.48 -7.96
C LEU A 76 2.74 14.42 -8.59
N LYS A 77 4.05 14.16 -8.43
CA LYS A 77 5.10 14.97 -9.04
C LYS A 77 4.93 15.12 -10.55
N ALA A 78 4.63 14.04 -11.26
CA ALA A 78 4.42 14.08 -12.70
C ALA A 78 3.15 14.85 -13.09
N LEU A 79 2.13 14.83 -12.23
CA LEU A 79 0.84 15.48 -12.44
C LEU A 79 0.84 16.99 -12.11
N LEU A 80 1.65 17.42 -11.13
CA LEU A 80 1.69 18.79 -10.62
C LEU A 80 1.76 19.88 -11.72
N PRO A 81 2.58 19.76 -12.79
CA PRO A 81 2.64 20.78 -13.85
C PRO A 81 1.32 21.02 -14.58
N PHE A 82 0.42 20.03 -14.61
CA PHE A 82 -0.88 20.11 -15.27
C PHE A 82 -2.00 20.47 -14.28
N LEU A 83 -1.96 19.87 -13.09
CA LEU A 83 -2.98 20.03 -12.06
C LEU A 83 -2.99 21.43 -11.46
N LEU A 84 -1.81 22.00 -11.20
CA LEU A 84 -1.70 23.31 -10.55
C LEU A 84 -2.32 24.42 -11.41
N PRO A 85 -1.98 24.58 -12.72
CA PRO A 85 -2.63 25.58 -13.57
C PRO A 85 -4.14 25.34 -13.76
N ALA A 86 -4.58 24.08 -13.77
CA ALA A 86 -5.99 23.74 -13.91
C ALA A 86 -6.81 24.18 -12.68
N LEU A 87 -6.29 23.98 -11.47
CA LEU A 87 -6.96 24.40 -10.25
C LEU A 87 -7.00 25.93 -10.10
N GLU A 88 -5.93 26.63 -10.48
CA GLU A 88 -5.91 28.10 -10.46
C GLU A 88 -6.89 28.69 -11.47
N ARG A 89 -6.94 28.15 -12.70
CA ARG A 89 -7.87 28.62 -13.75
C ARG A 89 -9.33 28.50 -13.31
N ASN A 90 -9.66 27.45 -12.57
CA ASN A 90 -11.01 27.21 -12.08
C ASN A 90 -11.29 27.87 -10.72
N GLY A 91 -10.36 28.67 -10.18
CA GLY A 91 -10.52 29.38 -8.92
C GLY A 91 -10.51 28.49 -7.67
N HIS A 92 -10.13 27.21 -7.80
CA HIS A 92 -10.07 26.25 -6.69
C HIS A 92 -8.79 26.38 -5.85
N LEU A 93 -7.79 27.08 -6.37
CA LEU A 93 -6.52 27.32 -5.68
C LEU A 93 -5.98 28.70 -6.05
N LYS A 94 -5.53 29.47 -5.06
CA LYS A 94 -4.81 30.73 -5.30
C LYS A 94 -3.48 30.65 -4.55
N LEU A 95 -2.39 30.46 -5.29
CA LEU A 95 -1.05 30.40 -4.74
C LEU A 95 -0.38 31.77 -4.81
N ASP A 96 0.44 32.04 -3.81
CA ASP A 96 1.44 33.11 -3.88
C ASP A 96 2.52 32.73 -4.91
N ASP A 97 3.03 33.71 -5.65
CA ASP A 97 4.07 33.55 -6.66
C ASP A 97 5.34 32.88 -6.10
N GLN A 98 5.59 33.02 -4.80
CA GLN A 98 6.73 32.39 -4.11
C GLN A 98 6.51 30.89 -3.82
N ILE A 99 5.27 30.40 -3.79
CA ILE A 99 4.93 29.02 -3.40
C ILE A 99 4.92 28.09 -4.61
N ARG A 100 4.42 28.56 -5.75
CA ARG A 100 4.37 27.77 -7.01
C ARG A 100 5.72 27.11 -7.37
N PRO A 101 6.86 27.84 -7.45
CA PRO A 101 8.13 27.24 -7.82
C PRO A 101 8.63 26.24 -6.77
N LYS A 102 8.33 26.47 -5.48
CA LYS A 102 8.66 25.52 -4.40
C LYS A 102 7.94 24.19 -4.60
N ILE A 103 6.65 24.20 -4.94
CA ILE A 103 5.86 22.98 -5.18
C ILE A 103 6.36 22.23 -6.42
N LEU A 104 6.58 22.94 -7.53
CA LEU A 104 7.01 22.32 -8.79
C LEU A 104 8.43 21.75 -8.73
N SER A 105 9.30 22.31 -7.88
CA SER A 105 10.67 21.81 -7.68
C SER A 105 10.77 20.65 -6.68
N MET A 106 9.69 20.29 -5.97
CA MET A 106 9.74 19.21 -4.99
C MET A 106 10.09 17.85 -5.60
N SER A 107 10.96 17.11 -4.93
CA SER A 107 11.18 15.70 -5.24
C SER A 107 10.01 14.84 -4.75
N ALA A 108 9.74 13.72 -5.42
CA ALA A 108 8.70 12.77 -5.03
C ALA A 108 8.84 12.32 -3.56
N ALA A 109 10.07 12.06 -3.12
CA ALA A 109 10.37 11.69 -1.73
C ALA A 109 10.04 12.81 -0.73
N THR A 110 10.22 14.08 -1.12
CA THR A 110 9.85 15.23 -0.28
C THR A 110 8.34 15.36 -0.16
N ILE A 111 7.63 15.20 -1.28
CA ILE A 111 6.16 15.17 -1.34
C ILE A 111 5.61 14.11 -0.39
N ASP A 112 6.10 12.86 -0.50
CA ASP A 112 5.66 11.75 0.37
C ASP A 112 5.94 12.03 1.85
N ARG A 113 7.08 12.64 2.19
CA ARG A 113 7.42 13.00 3.57
C ARG A 113 6.47 14.07 4.14
N LEU A 114 6.16 15.11 3.37
CA LEU A 114 5.26 16.20 3.80
C LEU A 114 3.81 15.74 3.98
N LEU A 115 3.37 14.81 3.11
CA LEU A 115 2.03 14.22 3.12
C LEU A 115 1.87 13.04 4.08
N ARG A 116 2.93 12.60 4.76
CA ARG A 116 2.87 11.43 5.65
C ARG A 116 1.85 11.59 6.78
N ALA A 117 1.81 12.76 7.42
CA ALA A 117 0.86 13.03 8.49
C ALA A 117 -0.61 13.03 8.03
N PRO A 118 -1.02 13.79 6.99
CA PRO A 118 -2.41 13.80 6.53
C PRO A 118 -2.83 12.43 5.97
N ARG A 119 -1.89 11.70 5.34
CA ARG A 119 -2.14 10.34 4.88
C ARG A 119 -2.44 9.36 6.03
N ASN A 120 -1.74 9.48 7.14
CA ASN A 120 -1.97 8.66 8.32
C ASN A 120 -3.24 9.06 9.09
N ALA A 121 -3.64 10.34 9.04
CA ALA A 121 -4.85 10.81 9.70
C ALA A 121 -6.13 10.22 9.06
N GLY A 122 -6.11 9.96 7.75
CA GLY A 122 -7.25 9.36 7.03
C GLY A 122 -7.23 7.83 6.92
N GLN A 123 -6.14 7.16 7.30
CA GLN A 123 -6.04 5.69 7.21
C GLN A 123 -6.33 5.06 8.57
N ALA A 124 -7.50 4.44 8.72
CA ALA A 124 -7.70 3.45 9.77
C ALA A 124 -6.63 2.35 9.61
N LYS A 125 -5.87 2.07 10.68
CA LYS A 125 -4.88 1.00 10.69
C LYS A 125 -5.57 -0.32 10.39
N LYS A 126 -5.52 -0.77 9.13
CA LYS A 126 -5.97 -2.12 8.77
C LYS A 126 -5.03 -3.11 9.45
N PRO A 127 -5.53 -4.07 10.26
CA PRO A 127 -4.69 -5.12 10.78
C PRO A 127 -4.10 -5.92 9.61
N ARG A 128 -2.82 -6.30 9.70
CA ARG A 128 -2.22 -7.25 8.76
C ARG A 128 -3.01 -8.55 8.84
N ARG A 129 -3.82 -8.85 7.83
CA ARG A 129 -4.46 -10.16 7.69
C ARG A 129 -3.39 -11.15 7.23
N ALA A 130 -3.32 -12.29 7.90
CA ALA A 130 -2.53 -13.42 7.41
C ALA A 130 -3.02 -13.79 6.00
N GLU A 131 -2.09 -13.97 5.07
CA GLU A 131 -2.43 -14.43 3.73
C GLU A 131 -2.74 -15.93 3.76
N PRO A 132 -3.93 -16.37 3.31
CA PRO A 132 -4.24 -17.79 3.20
C PRO A 132 -3.30 -18.51 2.22
N GLU A 133 -2.89 -19.74 2.55
CA GLU A 133 -1.94 -20.59 1.82
C GLU A 133 -2.12 -20.65 0.28
N PRO A 134 -3.34 -20.71 -0.30
CA PRO A 134 -3.51 -20.70 -1.76
C PRO A 134 -2.94 -19.45 -2.43
N ARG A 135 -2.98 -18.30 -1.75
CA ARG A 135 -2.44 -17.03 -2.28
C ARG A 135 -0.94 -17.02 -2.42
N ARG A 136 -0.23 -17.78 -1.57
CA ARG A 136 1.24 -17.89 -1.63
C ARG A 136 1.73 -18.68 -2.83
N ARG A 137 0.88 -19.52 -3.42
CA ARG A 137 1.21 -20.39 -4.56
C ARG A 137 0.97 -19.74 -5.92
N ILE A 138 0.27 -18.61 -5.97
CA ILE A 138 0.00 -17.87 -7.21
C ILE A 138 1.11 -16.83 -7.37
N ARG A 139 1.98 -17.02 -8.38
CA ARG A 139 3.00 -16.03 -8.72
C ARG A 139 2.32 -14.79 -9.28
N MET A 140 2.42 -13.66 -8.57
CA MET A 140 2.00 -12.36 -9.13
C MET A 140 2.86 -12.05 -10.35
N ARG A 141 2.21 -11.85 -11.50
CA ARG A 141 2.85 -11.36 -12.71
C ARG A 141 2.73 -9.85 -12.74
N THR A 142 3.82 -9.17 -13.09
CA THR A 142 3.86 -7.72 -13.26
C THR A 142 3.74 -7.38 -14.74
N PHE A 143 3.51 -6.11 -15.06
CA PHE A 143 3.42 -5.61 -16.44
C PHE A 143 4.57 -6.09 -17.35
N ALA A 144 5.77 -6.26 -16.80
CA ALA A 144 6.95 -6.71 -17.55
C ALA A 144 7.01 -8.23 -17.82
N ASP A 145 6.16 -9.03 -17.16
CA ASP A 145 6.18 -10.50 -17.26
C ASP A 145 5.29 -11.05 -18.38
N TRP A 146 4.55 -10.19 -19.11
CA TRP A 146 3.49 -10.63 -20.02
C TRP A 146 3.94 -10.95 -21.45
N ASP A 147 5.13 -10.52 -21.87
CA ASP A 147 5.76 -10.87 -23.17
C ASP A 147 4.84 -10.71 -24.40
N ASP A 148 4.03 -9.63 -24.40
CA ASP A 148 3.11 -9.23 -25.48
C ASP A 148 2.19 -10.37 -25.99
N PRO A 149 1.27 -10.89 -25.15
CA PRO A 149 0.43 -12.02 -25.53
C PRO A 149 -0.58 -11.60 -26.60
N SER A 150 -1.07 -12.51 -27.44
CA SER A 150 -2.25 -12.16 -28.27
C SER A 150 -3.51 -12.05 -27.39
N PRO A 151 -4.56 -11.33 -27.86
CA PRO A 151 -5.81 -11.14 -27.12
C PRO A 151 -6.44 -12.44 -26.59
N GLY A 152 -7.05 -12.34 -25.42
CA GLY A 152 -7.69 -13.44 -24.69
C GLY A 152 -7.04 -13.78 -23.36
N SER A 153 -5.99 -13.05 -22.93
CA SER A 153 -5.42 -13.21 -21.59
C SER A 153 -5.95 -12.07 -20.72
N MET A 154 -6.93 -12.36 -19.86
CA MET A 154 -7.64 -11.33 -19.10
C MET A 154 -7.19 -11.30 -17.63
N GLU A 155 -7.00 -10.11 -17.07
CA GLU A 155 -6.93 -9.86 -15.63
C GLU A 155 -8.36 -9.75 -15.08
N MET A 156 -8.68 -10.47 -14.00
CA MET A 156 -10.01 -10.54 -13.40
C MET A 156 -10.00 -10.05 -11.94
N ASP A 157 -10.82 -9.05 -11.64
CA ASP A 157 -10.97 -8.43 -10.31
C ASP A 157 -12.46 -8.32 -9.88
N LEU A 158 -12.69 -8.21 -8.56
CA LEU A 158 -13.98 -7.88 -7.95
C LEU A 158 -13.92 -6.53 -7.24
N VAL A 159 -14.61 -5.53 -7.80
CA VAL A 159 -14.75 -4.20 -7.22
C VAL A 159 -15.99 -4.16 -6.32
N ALA A 160 -15.80 -3.89 -5.02
CA ALA A 160 -16.88 -3.80 -4.05
C ALA A 160 -17.46 -2.37 -3.96
N HIS A 161 -18.76 -2.21 -4.24
CA HIS A 161 -19.47 -0.93 -4.15
C HIS A 161 -19.99 -0.66 -2.73
N CYS A 162 -19.08 -0.64 -1.74
CA CYS A 162 -19.40 -0.52 -0.31
C CYS A 162 -19.12 0.87 0.31
N GLY A 163 -18.79 1.86 -0.51
CA GLY A 163 -18.38 3.18 -0.02
C GLY A 163 -17.21 3.09 0.96
N ASN A 164 -17.32 3.80 2.09
CA ASN A 164 -16.24 3.86 3.09
C ASN A 164 -16.23 2.68 4.08
N VAL A 165 -17.29 1.87 4.12
CA VAL A 165 -17.45 0.81 5.13
C VAL A 165 -17.82 -0.49 4.43
N ASN A 166 -16.90 -1.45 4.50
CA ASN A 166 -17.13 -2.80 4.00
C ASN A 166 -17.99 -3.61 4.99
N ARG A 167 -19.29 -3.27 5.09
CA ARG A 167 -20.28 -3.95 5.94
C ARG A 167 -21.67 -3.86 5.31
N GLY A 168 -22.44 -4.95 5.38
CA GLY A 168 -23.81 -5.03 4.84
C GLY A 168 -23.86 -5.71 3.47
N SER A 169 -25.03 -5.65 2.82
CA SER A 169 -25.24 -6.16 1.47
C SER A 169 -24.94 -5.05 0.46
N TYR A 170 -24.03 -5.31 -0.48
CA TYR A 170 -23.66 -4.38 -1.53
C TYR A 170 -23.25 -5.13 -2.80
N VAL A 171 -23.45 -4.49 -3.94
CA VAL A 171 -23.13 -5.05 -5.26
C VAL A 171 -21.61 -5.05 -5.46
N HIS A 172 -21.12 -6.05 -6.16
CA HIS A 172 -19.76 -6.13 -6.67
C HIS A 172 -19.80 -6.04 -8.20
N SER A 173 -18.75 -5.51 -8.82
CA SER A 173 -18.53 -5.67 -10.27
C SER A 173 -17.42 -6.68 -10.49
N LEU A 174 -17.72 -7.73 -11.26
CA LEU A 174 -16.70 -8.61 -11.84
C LEU A 174 -16.16 -7.94 -13.10
N VAL A 175 -14.88 -7.58 -13.08
CA VAL A 175 -14.22 -6.86 -14.18
C VAL A 175 -13.19 -7.79 -14.79
N LEU A 176 -13.19 -7.90 -16.12
CA LEU A 176 -12.18 -8.60 -16.90
C LEU A 176 -11.53 -7.62 -17.87
N THR A 177 -10.21 -7.53 -17.86
CA THR A 177 -9.43 -6.66 -18.76
C THR A 177 -8.40 -7.47 -19.54
N ASP A 178 -8.47 -7.46 -20.88
CA ASP A 178 -7.48 -8.11 -21.73
C ASP A 178 -6.14 -7.39 -21.66
N ILE A 179 -5.07 -8.16 -21.45
CA ILE A 179 -3.72 -7.63 -21.27
C ILE A 179 -3.15 -7.07 -22.58
N ALA A 180 -3.50 -7.66 -23.72
CA ALA A 180 -2.95 -7.30 -25.02
C ALA A 180 -3.63 -6.06 -25.61
N SER A 181 -4.97 -6.06 -25.61
CA SER A 181 -5.80 -5.05 -26.27
C SER A 181 -6.33 -3.98 -25.33
N GLY A 182 -6.31 -4.22 -24.01
CA GLY A 182 -6.97 -3.36 -23.01
C GLY A 182 -8.51 -3.47 -23.02
N TRP A 183 -9.09 -4.40 -23.79
CA TRP A 183 -10.54 -4.60 -23.84
C TRP A 183 -11.08 -4.96 -22.45
N THR A 184 -12.06 -4.20 -21.96
CA THR A 184 -12.61 -4.38 -20.61
C THR A 184 -14.09 -4.74 -20.67
N GLU A 185 -14.47 -5.83 -20.00
CA GLU A 185 -15.86 -6.22 -19.75
C GLU A 185 -16.14 -6.16 -18.25
N ALA A 186 -17.35 -5.73 -17.88
CA ALA A 186 -17.76 -5.66 -16.48
C ALA A 186 -19.21 -6.11 -16.31
N ALA A 187 -19.45 -6.97 -15.32
CA ALA A 187 -20.80 -7.43 -14.98
C ALA A 187 -21.08 -7.30 -13.47
N PRO A 188 -22.31 -6.94 -13.08
CA PRO A 188 -22.69 -6.86 -11.68
C PRO A 188 -22.87 -8.25 -11.07
N SER A 189 -22.40 -8.42 -9.84
CA SER A 189 -22.59 -9.60 -9.00
C SER A 189 -23.05 -9.17 -7.61
N VAL A 190 -24.26 -9.58 -7.22
CA VAL A 190 -24.91 -9.13 -5.97
C VAL A 190 -24.34 -9.85 -4.74
N VAL A 191 -23.71 -11.02 -4.91
CA VAL A 191 -23.19 -11.85 -3.82
C VAL A 191 -21.79 -12.34 -4.15
N ARG A 192 -20.89 -12.27 -3.16
CA ARG A 192 -19.49 -12.74 -3.28
C ARG A 192 -19.38 -14.25 -3.09
N GLU A 193 -20.06 -15.00 -3.95
CA GLU A 193 -20.11 -16.47 -3.95
C GLU A 193 -19.48 -17.04 -5.23
N GLY A 194 -18.66 -18.09 -5.08
CA GLY A 194 -17.87 -18.63 -6.19
C GLY A 194 -18.70 -19.12 -7.38
N ALA A 195 -19.88 -19.70 -7.14
CA ALA A 195 -20.76 -20.20 -8.19
C ALA A 195 -21.31 -19.08 -9.09
N LEU A 196 -21.76 -17.97 -8.49
CA LEU A 196 -22.27 -16.81 -9.23
C LEU A 196 -21.16 -16.12 -10.03
N VAL A 197 -19.92 -16.12 -9.53
CA VAL A 197 -18.76 -15.62 -10.28
C VAL A 197 -18.52 -16.47 -11.54
N VAL A 198 -18.61 -17.80 -11.45
CA VAL A 198 -18.46 -18.69 -12.61
C VAL A 198 -19.57 -18.48 -13.63
N GLU A 199 -20.83 -18.35 -13.20
CA GLU A 199 -21.94 -18.08 -14.13
C GLU A 199 -21.77 -16.74 -14.85
N THR A 200 -21.38 -15.70 -14.10
CA THR A 200 -21.14 -14.36 -14.66
C THR A 200 -19.98 -14.38 -15.66
N LEU A 201 -18.93 -15.15 -15.36
CA LEU A 201 -17.78 -15.34 -16.24
C LEU A 201 -18.17 -16.02 -17.56
N GLU A 202 -19.02 -17.05 -17.55
CA GLU A 202 -19.49 -17.69 -18.79
C GLU A 202 -20.32 -16.75 -19.67
N ARG A 203 -21.13 -15.88 -19.05
CA ARG A 203 -21.87 -14.83 -19.78
C ARG A 203 -20.92 -13.85 -20.46
N ILE A 204 -19.91 -13.36 -19.75
CA ILE A 204 -18.90 -12.44 -20.30
C ILE A 204 -18.10 -13.14 -21.40
N ARG A 205 -17.65 -14.37 -21.18
CA ARG A 205 -16.92 -15.16 -22.19
C ARG A 205 -17.68 -15.25 -23.51
N SER A 206 -18.99 -15.44 -23.44
CA SER A 206 -19.85 -15.55 -24.63
C SER A 206 -20.02 -14.24 -25.39
N SER A 207 -19.78 -13.09 -24.74
CA SER A 207 -19.86 -11.77 -25.38
C SER A 207 -18.50 -11.23 -25.87
N LEU A 208 -17.39 -11.89 -25.52
CA LEU A 208 -16.06 -11.43 -25.94
C LEU A 208 -15.86 -11.56 -27.46
N PRO A 209 -15.23 -10.57 -28.12
CA PRO A 209 -14.92 -10.63 -29.55
C PRO A 209 -13.74 -11.57 -29.87
N PHE A 210 -13.18 -12.23 -28.87
CA PHE A 210 -12.05 -13.15 -28.98
C PHE A 210 -12.19 -14.32 -27.99
N ALA A 211 -11.48 -15.42 -28.26
CA ALA A 211 -11.47 -16.56 -27.37
C ALA A 211 -10.75 -16.22 -26.05
N LEU A 212 -11.39 -16.52 -24.92
CA LEU A 212 -10.77 -16.44 -23.61
C LEU A 212 -9.71 -17.55 -23.47
N ARG A 213 -8.43 -17.17 -23.42
CA ARG A 213 -7.27 -18.07 -23.36
C ARG A 213 -6.80 -18.30 -21.94
N ALA A 214 -6.72 -17.25 -21.13
CA ALA A 214 -6.22 -17.31 -19.76
C ALA A 214 -6.93 -16.29 -18.87
N LEU A 215 -7.02 -16.61 -17.58
CA LEU A 215 -7.50 -15.72 -16.54
C LEU A 215 -6.42 -15.56 -15.49
N ASP A 216 -6.01 -14.32 -15.25
CA ASP A 216 -5.16 -13.96 -14.12
C ASP A 216 -6.02 -13.34 -13.03
N VAL A 217 -5.84 -13.79 -11.79
CA VAL A 217 -6.73 -13.45 -10.66
C VAL A 217 -5.90 -12.96 -9.48
N ASP A 218 -6.17 -11.73 -9.05
CA ASP A 218 -5.43 -11.09 -7.96
C ASP A 218 -6.02 -11.44 -6.58
N ASN A 219 -5.74 -12.64 -6.07
CA ASN A 219 -5.82 -12.95 -4.64
C ASN A 219 -7.18 -12.71 -3.92
N GLY A 220 -8.27 -12.34 -4.58
CA GLY A 220 -9.61 -12.28 -3.99
C GLY A 220 -10.09 -13.70 -3.66
N SER A 221 -10.34 -14.02 -2.37
CA SER A 221 -10.67 -15.41 -1.97
C SER A 221 -11.83 -16.06 -2.73
N ALA A 222 -12.85 -15.27 -3.11
CA ALA A 222 -13.98 -15.74 -3.92
C ALA A 222 -13.61 -15.98 -5.38
N VAL A 223 -12.71 -15.15 -5.92
CA VAL A 223 -12.23 -15.21 -7.30
C VAL A 223 -11.18 -16.31 -7.48
N VAL A 224 -10.35 -16.56 -6.46
CA VAL A 224 -9.40 -17.69 -6.44
C VAL A 224 -10.13 -19.03 -6.41
N HIS A 225 -11.25 -19.13 -5.67
CA HIS A 225 -12.08 -20.33 -5.69
C HIS A 225 -12.74 -20.52 -7.07
N ALA A 226 -13.29 -19.46 -7.66
CA ALA A 226 -13.87 -19.51 -9.00
C ALA A 226 -12.82 -19.81 -10.10
N GLY A 227 -11.63 -19.24 -10.01
CA GLY A 227 -10.51 -19.49 -10.92
C GLY A 227 -9.98 -20.92 -10.85
N TYR A 228 -9.93 -21.52 -9.65
CA TYR A 228 -9.61 -22.95 -9.51
C TYR A 228 -10.69 -23.84 -10.14
N GLN A 229 -11.97 -23.50 -9.96
CA GLN A 229 -13.06 -24.19 -10.64
C GLN A 229 -12.89 -24.06 -12.15
N ALA A 230 -12.74 -22.84 -12.68
CA ALA A 230 -12.49 -22.52 -14.10
C ALA A 230 -11.27 -23.28 -14.69
N ALA A 231 -10.19 -23.44 -13.93
CA ALA A 231 -9.00 -24.18 -14.36
C ALA A 231 -9.23 -25.70 -14.47
N ARG A 232 -10.10 -26.30 -13.65
CA ARG A 232 -10.48 -27.72 -13.79
C ARG A 232 -11.22 -28.01 -15.10
N TRP A 233 -11.91 -27.04 -15.70
CA TRP A 233 -12.62 -27.20 -16.98
C TRP A 233 -11.67 -27.50 -18.14
N ARG A 234 -10.46 -26.91 -18.13
CA ARG A 234 -9.42 -27.22 -19.14
C ARG A 234 -8.95 -28.67 -19.12
N GLN A 235 -9.00 -29.34 -17.95
CA GLN A 235 -8.60 -30.75 -17.83
C GLN A 235 -9.75 -31.73 -18.08
N GLY A 236 -11.01 -31.29 -17.91
CA GLY A 236 -12.20 -32.12 -18.17
C GLY A 236 -12.51 -32.30 -19.66
N ASP A 237 -12.34 -31.25 -20.47
CA ASP A 237 -12.66 -31.29 -21.91
C ASP A 237 -11.62 -32.06 -22.75
N GLN A 238 -10.42 -32.34 -22.23
CA GLN A 238 -9.44 -33.21 -22.90
C GLN A 238 -9.62 -34.70 -22.56
N ALA A 239 -10.44 -35.05 -21.56
CA ALA A 239 -10.62 -36.43 -21.09
C ALA A 239 -11.84 -37.15 -21.68
N LEU A 240 -12.62 -36.49 -22.54
CA LEU A 240 -13.76 -37.07 -23.26
C LEU A 240 -13.57 -36.95 -24.78
N SER A 241 -12.43 -37.45 -25.27
CA SER A 241 -12.39 -38.01 -26.62
C SER A 241 -12.80 -39.48 -26.49
N PRO A 242 -13.97 -39.91 -26.96
CA PRO A 242 -14.22 -41.32 -27.12
C PRO A 242 -13.24 -41.82 -28.18
N THR A 243 -12.36 -42.73 -27.80
CA THR A 243 -11.75 -43.66 -28.74
C THR A 243 -12.88 -44.35 -29.50
N ALA A 244 -13.14 -43.90 -30.72
CA ALA A 244 -13.94 -44.64 -31.67
C ALA A 244 -13.03 -45.75 -32.23
N ASP A 245 -13.08 -46.90 -31.57
CA ASP A 245 -12.65 -48.17 -32.14
C ASP A 245 -13.59 -48.53 -33.31
N THR A 246 -12.96 -48.87 -34.44
CA THR A 246 -13.36 -49.87 -35.45
C THR A 246 -14.62 -49.61 -36.28
N LEU A 247 -14.43 -49.26 -37.56
CA LEU A 247 -14.49 -50.19 -38.70
C LEU A 247 -13.76 -49.61 -39.92
#